data_AF-A0A819QYR5-F1
#
_entry.id   AF-A0A819QYR5-F1
#
_cell.length_a   1.000
_cell.length_b   1.000
_cell.length_c   1.000
_cell.angle_alpha   90.00
_cell.angle_beta   90.00
_cell.angle_gamma   90.00
#
_symmetry.space_group_name_H-M   'P 1'
#
loop_
_entity.id
_entity.type
_entity.pdbx_description
1 polymer ?
#
loop_
_entity_poly.entity_id
_entity_poly.type
_entity_poly.pdbx_seq_one_letter_code
_entity_poly.pdbx_strand_id
1 'polypeptide(L)'
;SCSTKGGRPILRIRVDFSTNKELSEILKIKRILLDDDNTAYTIEPYVPPSRILRCYICQQYDDHVAAHCPNKDKPICFKCGQQHNYNPECQNEICCAHCKGSHMAGNPSCRSKIETRESKKLKMKTTSSKASTQWS
;
A
#
# COMPACT_ATOMS: atom_id res chain seq x y z
N SER A 1 -5.33 24.46 -17.33
CA SER A 1 -3.99 24.78 -17.85
C SER A 1 -3.05 23.60 -17.63
N CYS A 2 -2.51 23.03 -18.72
CA CYS A 2 -1.53 21.97 -18.64
C CYS A 2 -0.25 22.51 -17.99
N SER A 3 0.02 22.12 -16.75
CA SER A 3 1.21 22.56 -16.04
C SER A 3 2.42 21.90 -16.69
N THR A 4 3.25 22.71 -17.35
CA THR A 4 4.54 22.29 -17.89
C THR A 4 5.64 22.88 -17.01
N LYS A 5 6.65 22.07 -16.67
CA LYS A 5 7.88 22.57 -16.03
C LYS A 5 8.99 22.43 -17.05
N GLY A 6 9.40 23.55 -17.66
CA GLY A 6 10.46 23.58 -18.67
C GLY A 6 10.13 22.78 -19.95
N GLY A 7 8.88 22.82 -20.43
CA GLY A 7 8.47 22.18 -21.68
C GLY A 7 8.31 20.66 -21.64
N ARG A 8 8.49 20.01 -20.48
CA ARG A 8 8.20 18.58 -20.31
C ARG A 8 6.81 18.39 -19.70
N PRO A 9 5.96 17.52 -20.28
CA PRO A 9 4.67 17.20 -19.70
C PRO A 9 4.87 16.58 -18.32
N ILE A 10 4.24 17.17 -17.31
CA ILE A 10 4.30 16.65 -15.94
C ILE A 10 3.36 15.45 -15.88
N LEU A 11 3.88 14.27 -15.54
CA LEU A 11 3.14 13.00 -15.52
C LEU A 11 1.98 12.97 -14.50
N ARG A 12 1.84 14.00 -13.66
CA ARG A 12 0.84 14.09 -12.58
C ARG A 12 0.43 15.54 -12.38
N ILE A 13 -0.87 15.81 -12.46
CA ILE A 13 -1.48 17.08 -12.09
C ILE A 13 -2.24 16.84 -10.79
N ARG A 14 -2.03 17.68 -9.80
CA ARG A 14 -2.83 17.70 -8.58
C ARG A 14 -3.97 18.69 -8.78
N VAL A 15 -5.21 18.22 -8.58
CA VAL A 15 -6.41 19.06 -8.62
C VAL A 15 -6.98 19.05 -7.22
N ASP A 16 -7.08 20.23 -6.60
CA ASP A 16 -7.70 20.40 -5.30
C ASP A 16 -9.14 20.90 -5.51
N PHE A 17 -10.09 20.35 -4.77
CA PHE A 17 -11.51 20.70 -4.83
C PHE A 17 -11.93 21.40 -3.54
N SER A 18 -12.76 22.43 -3.67
CA SER A 18 -13.27 23.20 -2.53
C SER A 18 -14.24 22.38 -1.67
N THR A 19 -14.95 21.43 -2.29
CA THR A 19 -15.91 20.57 -1.59
C THR A 19 -15.79 19.09 -1.99
N ASN A 20 -16.21 18.20 -1.09
CA ASN A 20 -16.28 16.76 -1.36
C ASN A 20 -17.36 16.42 -2.41
N LYS A 21 -18.41 17.25 -2.52
CA LYS A 21 -19.51 17.07 -3.47
C LYS A 21 -19.03 17.20 -4.92
N GLU A 22 -18.28 18.25 -5.24
CA GLU A 22 -17.69 18.47 -6.56
C GLU A 22 -16.76 17.32 -6.96
N LEU A 23 -15.91 16.86 -6.03
CA LEU A 23 -15.07 15.69 -6.23
C LEU A 23 -15.90 14.44 -6.57
N SER A 24 -17.01 14.21 -5.85
CA SER A 24 -17.86 13.03 -6.07
C SER A 24 -18.57 13.03 -7.42
N GLU A 25 -18.99 14.19 -7.92
CA GLU A 25 -19.63 14.35 -9.23
C GLU A 25 -18.62 14.11 -10.35
N ILE A 26 -17.42 14.66 -10.20
CA ILE A 26 -16.33 14.48 -11.17
C ILE A 26 -15.89 13.00 -11.21
N LEU A 27 -15.72 12.35 -10.06
CA LEU A 27 -15.40 10.93 -10.00
C LEU A 27 -16.49 10.02 -10.62
N LYS A 28 -17.77 10.43 -10.61
CA LYS A 28 -18.86 9.72 -11.31
C LYS A 28 -18.76 9.89 -12.83
N ILE A 29 -18.46 11.11 -13.28
CA ILE A 29 -18.31 11.45 -14.70
C ILE A 29 -17.03 10.81 -15.29
N LYS A 30 -16.05 10.50 -14.43
CA LYS A 30 -14.74 9.91 -14.77
C LYS A 30 -13.94 10.70 -15.80
N ARG A 31 -14.32 11.94 -16.07
CA ARG A 31 -13.67 12.84 -17.02
C ARG A 31 -13.55 14.24 -16.44
N ILE A 32 -12.45 14.91 -16.75
CA ILE A 32 -12.23 16.33 -16.43
C ILE A 32 -11.72 17.04 -17.69
N LEU A 33 -12.20 18.26 -17.92
CA LEU A 33 -11.73 19.16 -18.96
C LEU A 33 -10.71 20.11 -18.33
N LEU A 34 -9.50 20.18 -18.88
CA LEU A 34 -8.41 20.98 -18.28
C LEU A 34 -8.08 22.26 -19.05
N ASP A 35 -8.66 22.47 -20.23
CA ASP A 35 -8.42 23.62 -21.11
C ASP A 35 -9.68 24.01 -21.90
N ASP A 36 -9.61 25.21 -22.50
CA ASP A 36 -10.66 25.79 -23.35
C ASP A 36 -10.85 25.02 -24.67
N ASP A 37 -9.89 24.15 -25.01
CA ASP A 37 -9.89 23.28 -26.18
C ASP A 37 -10.71 21.98 -25.97
N ASN A 38 -11.41 21.86 -24.83
CA ASN A 38 -12.22 20.69 -24.45
C ASN A 38 -11.41 19.38 -24.39
N THR A 39 -10.13 19.43 -24.03
CA THR A 39 -9.32 18.22 -23.87
C THR A 39 -9.78 17.44 -22.64
N ALA A 40 -10.36 16.27 -22.88
CA ALA A 40 -10.90 15.42 -21.82
C ALA A 40 -9.89 14.39 -21.33
N TYR A 41 -9.64 14.37 -20.02
CA TYR A 41 -8.79 13.39 -19.36
C TYR A 41 -9.62 12.42 -18.52
N THR A 42 -9.31 11.12 -18.65
CA THR A 42 -9.87 10.10 -17.75
C THR A 42 -9.24 10.26 -16.37
N ILE A 43 -10.08 10.26 -15.34
CA ILE A 43 -9.66 10.38 -13.95
C ILE A 43 -9.94 9.10 -13.19
N GLU A 44 -9.01 8.75 -12.31
CA GLU A 44 -9.16 7.65 -11.37
C GLU A 44 -8.98 8.15 -9.94
N PRO A 45 -9.77 7.65 -8.98
CA PRO A 45 -9.54 7.95 -7.57
C PRO A 45 -8.11 7.54 -7.17
N TYR A 46 -7.40 8.45 -6.52
CA TYR A 46 -6.12 8.10 -5.91
C TYR A 46 -6.35 7.12 -4.76
N VAL A 47 -5.97 5.86 -4.95
CA VAL A 47 -5.93 4.86 -3.89
C VAL A 47 -4.51 4.85 -3.32
N PRO A 48 -4.27 5.38 -2.10
CA PRO A 48 -2.95 5.33 -1.51
C PRO A 48 -2.50 3.86 -1.41
N PRO A 49 -1.21 3.57 -1.68
CA PRO A 49 -0.72 2.21 -1.60
C PRO A 49 -0.95 1.68 -0.18
N SER A 50 -1.69 0.57 -0.06
CA SER A 50 -1.91 -0.06 1.23
C SER A 50 -0.56 -0.47 1.82
N ARG A 51 -0.17 0.23 2.88
CA ARG A 51 1.05 -0.09 3.62
C ARG A 51 0.78 -1.36 4.39
N ILE A 52 1.50 -2.42 4.03
CA ILE A 52 1.51 -3.64 4.82
C ILE A 52 2.51 -3.43 5.95
N LEU A 53 2.00 -3.43 7.17
CA LEU A 53 2.82 -3.42 8.37
C LEU A 53 3.59 -4.74 8.46
N ARG A 54 4.86 -4.68 8.86
CA ARG A 54 5.68 -5.86 9.17
C ARG A 54 6.20 -5.71 10.58
N CYS A 55 5.96 -6.69 11.43
CA CYS A 55 6.60 -6.75 12.74
C CYS A 55 8.08 -7.13 12.58
N TYR A 56 9.01 -6.34 13.11
CA TYR A 56 10.45 -6.64 13.00
C TYR A 56 10.95 -7.75 13.94
N ILE A 57 10.11 -8.24 14.86
CA ILE A 57 10.43 -9.38 15.73
C ILE A 57 10.06 -10.70 15.06
N CYS A 58 8.77 -10.91 14.77
CA CYS A 58 8.29 -12.17 14.21
C CYS A 58 8.22 -12.19 12.67
N GLN A 59 8.58 -11.08 12.01
CA GLN A 59 8.49 -10.84 10.57
C GLN A 59 7.07 -10.88 9.97
N GLN A 60 6.01 -11.16 10.76
CA GLN A 60 4.63 -11.28 10.26
C GLN A 60 4.08 -9.97 9.69
N TYR A 61 3.15 -10.11 8.74
CA TYR A 61 2.44 -9.00 8.09
C TYR A 61 1.10 -8.63 8.79
N ASP A 62 0.97 -9.05 10.04
CA ASP A 62 -0.21 -8.86 10.89
C ASP A 62 -0.31 -7.42 11.40
N ASP A 63 -1.37 -7.16 12.16
CA ASP A 63 -1.70 -5.84 12.70
C ASP A 63 -0.99 -5.56 14.04
N HIS A 64 0.33 -5.72 14.08
CA HIS A 64 1.11 -5.35 15.26
C HIS A 64 2.54 -4.89 14.90
N VAL A 65 3.11 -4.09 15.80
CA VAL A 65 4.50 -3.62 15.74
C VAL A 65 5.38 -4.41 16.72
N ALA A 66 6.70 -4.29 16.58
CA ALA A 66 7.67 -4.94 17.46
C ALA A 66 7.41 -4.69 18.95
N ALA A 67 7.04 -3.46 19.33
CA ALA A 67 6.74 -3.09 20.71
C ALA A 67 5.62 -3.93 21.34
N HIS A 68 4.65 -4.36 20.53
CA HIS A 68 3.47 -5.14 20.94
C HIS A 68 3.47 -6.54 20.30
N CYS A 69 4.65 -7.09 19.98
CA CYS A 69 4.72 -8.42 19.40
C CYS A 69 4.32 -9.48 20.45
N PRO A 70 3.37 -10.39 20.14
CA PRO A 70 3.03 -11.49 21.03
C PRO A 70 4.13 -12.57 21.08
N ASN A 71 5.04 -12.57 20.10
CA ASN A 71 6.09 -13.58 19.93
C ASN A 71 7.48 -13.03 20.28
N LYS A 72 7.61 -12.21 21.33
CA LYS A 72 8.89 -11.61 21.74
C LYS A 72 9.98 -12.65 22.03
N ASP A 73 9.60 -13.79 22.60
CA ASP A 73 10.53 -14.86 22.95
C ASP A 73 10.90 -15.76 21.75
N LYS A 74 10.28 -15.55 20.59
CA LYS A 74 10.50 -16.32 19.36
C LYS A 74 10.79 -15.40 18.18
N PRO A 75 11.88 -14.61 18.24
CA PRO A 75 12.25 -13.72 17.15
C PRO A 75 12.60 -14.51 15.89
N ILE A 76 12.28 -13.95 14.74
CA ILE A 76 12.60 -14.49 13.43
C ILE A 76 13.59 -13.54 12.75
N CYS A 77 14.73 -14.08 12.35
CA CYS A 77 15.78 -13.32 11.68
C CYS A 77 15.27 -12.81 10.32
N PHE A 78 15.39 -11.50 10.06
CA PHE A 78 14.91 -10.92 8.81
C PHE A 78 15.73 -11.39 7.58
N LYS A 79 16.98 -11.82 7.79
CA LYS A 79 17.90 -12.26 6.72
C LYS A 79 17.61 -13.68 6.25
N CYS A 80 17.56 -14.63 7.17
CA CYS A 80 17.48 -16.06 6.86
C CYS A 80 16.14 -16.73 7.24
N GLY A 81 15.25 -16.01 7.94
CA GLY A 81 13.92 -16.53 8.29
C GLY A 81 13.91 -17.64 9.35
N GLN A 82 15.05 -17.92 10.01
CA GLN A 82 15.15 -18.87 11.12
C GLN A 82 14.85 -18.20 12.47
N GLN A 83 14.55 -19.02 13.49
CA GLN A 83 14.20 -18.56 14.84
C GLN A 83 15.44 -18.15 15.64
N HIS A 84 15.85 -16.91 15.47
CA HIS A 84 16.83 -16.21 16.30
C HIS A 84 16.71 -14.70 16.07
N ASN A 85 17.32 -13.91 16.96
CA ASN A 85 17.42 -12.46 16.78
C ASN A 85 18.21 -12.12 15.51
N TYR A 86 17.90 -10.98 14.88
CA TYR A 86 18.73 -10.49 13.79
C TYR A 86 20.18 -10.29 14.26
N ASN A 87 21.11 -10.82 13.47
CA ASN A 87 22.53 -10.59 13.62
C ASN A 87 23.09 -10.19 12.24
N PRO A 88 23.82 -9.07 12.10
CA PRO A 88 24.49 -8.69 10.85
C PRO A 88 25.46 -9.78 10.37
N GLU A 89 26.11 -10.48 11.28
CA GLU A 89 27.09 -11.56 11.01
C GLU A 89 26.43 -12.94 10.84
N CYS A 90 25.11 -12.99 10.64
CA CYS A 90 24.38 -14.24 10.45
C CYS A 90 24.90 -14.97 9.20
N GLN A 91 25.51 -16.14 9.39
CA GLN A 91 26.11 -16.96 8.33
C GLN A 91 25.08 -17.78 7.53
N ASN A 92 23.83 -17.85 7.99
CA ASN A 92 22.76 -18.54 7.28
C ASN A 92 22.48 -17.90 5.92
N GLU A 93 22.10 -18.74 4.95
CA GLU A 93 21.68 -18.30 3.63
C GLU A 93 20.48 -17.34 3.69
N ILE A 94 20.42 -16.42 2.73
CA ILE A 94 19.32 -15.45 2.66
C ILE A 94 18.05 -16.20 2.27
N CYS A 95 17.05 -16.14 3.13
CA CYS A 95 15.78 -16.83 2.94
C CYS A 95 14.64 -16.04 3.58
N CYS A 96 13.54 -15.88 2.84
CA CYS A 96 12.38 -15.17 3.32
C CYS A 96 11.60 -16.04 4.32
N ALA A 97 11.30 -15.49 5.51
CA ALA A 97 10.49 -16.17 6.51
C ALA A 97 9.12 -16.64 5.99
N HIS A 98 8.54 -15.95 5.00
CA HIS A 98 7.19 -16.18 4.47
C HIS A 98 7.16 -17.08 3.23
N CYS A 99 7.69 -16.58 2.11
CA CYS A 99 7.61 -17.28 0.83
C CYS A 99 8.75 -18.28 0.62
N LYS A 100 9.72 -18.36 1.55
CA LYS A 100 10.92 -19.19 1.47
C LYS A 100 11.80 -18.94 0.23
N GLY A 101 11.63 -17.80 -0.43
CA GLY A 101 12.46 -17.38 -1.57
C GLY A 101 13.82 -16.80 -1.15
N SER A 102 14.74 -16.72 -2.11
CA SER A 102 16.12 -16.23 -1.97
C SER A 102 16.22 -14.70 -1.81
N HIS A 103 15.49 -14.15 -0.85
CA HIS A 103 15.53 -12.73 -0.52
C HIS A 103 15.21 -12.51 0.97
N MET A 104 15.63 -11.38 1.52
CA MET A 104 15.33 -11.00 2.90
C MET A 104 13.83 -10.76 3.11
N ALA A 105 13.35 -10.90 4.35
CA ALA A 105 11.99 -10.52 4.71
C ALA A 105 11.75 -9.03 4.38
N GLY A 106 10.55 -8.69 3.89
CA GLY A 106 10.19 -7.32 3.54
C GLY A 106 10.52 -6.88 2.11
N ASN A 107 11.20 -7.71 1.31
CA ASN A 107 11.46 -7.45 -0.12
C ASN A 107 10.15 -7.00 -0.84
N PRO A 108 10.15 -5.87 -1.58
CA PRO A 108 8.96 -5.37 -2.28
C PRO A 108 8.33 -6.35 -3.26
N SER A 109 9.13 -7.22 -3.87
CA SER A 109 8.73 -8.23 -4.85
C SER A 109 8.40 -9.59 -4.22
N CYS A 110 8.37 -9.69 -2.89
CA CYS A 110 7.99 -10.92 -2.19
C CYS A 110 6.53 -11.31 -2.50
N ARG A 111 6.31 -12.53 -3.00
CA ARG A 111 4.97 -13.04 -3.34
C ARG A 111 3.98 -12.91 -2.18
N SER A 112 4.34 -13.38 -0.98
CA SER A 112 3.47 -13.33 0.20
C SER A 112 3.13 -11.90 0.64
N LYS A 113 4.05 -10.94 0.43
CA LYS A 113 3.78 -9.51 0.70
C LYS A 113 2.78 -8.93 -0.29
N ILE A 114 2.92 -9.29 -1.57
CA ILE A 114 2.00 -8.87 -2.63
C ILE A 114 0.61 -9.44 -2.36
N GLU A 115 0.51 -10.76 -2.10
CA GLU A 115 -0.75 -11.43 -1.75
C GLU A 115 -1.43 -10.75 -0.56
N THR A 116 -0.70 -10.50 0.53
CA THR A 116 -1.24 -9.81 1.72
C THR A 116 -1.75 -8.42 1.39
N ARG A 117 -1.02 -7.67 0.54
CA ARG A 117 -1.43 -6.33 0.07
C ARG A 117 -2.74 -6.37 -0.68
N GLU A 118 -2.89 -7.30 -1.61
CA GLU A 118 -4.10 -7.44 -2.41
C GLU A 118 -5.29 -7.89 -1.55
N SER A 119 -5.08 -8.84 -0.62
CA SER A 119 -6.12 -9.23 0.33
C SER A 119 -6.57 -8.08 1.23
N LYS A 120 -5.65 -7.24 1.75
CA LYS A 120 -6.03 -6.05 2.54
C LYS A 120 -6.79 -5.01 1.70
N LYS A 121 -6.41 -4.80 0.43
CA LYS A 121 -7.15 -3.93 -0.50
C LYS A 121 -8.58 -4.43 -0.73
N LEU A 122 -8.78 -5.74 -0.91
CA LEU A 122 -10.10 -6.31 -1.14
C LEU A 122 -11.02 -6.14 0.08
N LYS A 123 -10.49 -6.36 1.30
CA LYS A 123 -11.22 -6.15 2.56
C LYS A 123 -11.68 -4.69 2.72
N MET A 124 -10.84 -3.71 2.37
CA MET A 124 -11.22 -2.29 2.40
C MET A 124 -12.34 -1.95 1.41
N LYS A 125 -12.35 -2.55 0.21
CA LYS A 125 -13.41 -2.34 -0.77
C LYS A 125 -14.75 -2.90 -0.31
N THR A 126 -14.76 -4.02 0.43
CA THR A 126 -15.98 -4.67 0.90
C THR A 126 -16.58 -4.01 2.14
N THR A 127 -15.77 -3.43 3.04
CA THR A 127 -16.28 -2.68 4.19
C THR A 127 -16.92 -1.36 3.79
N SER A 128 -16.43 -0.71 2.72
CA SER A 128 -17.02 0.54 2.23
C SER A 128 -18.43 0.38 1.65
N SER A 129 -18.85 -0.83 1.24
CA SER A 129 -20.21 -1.12 0.77
C SER A 129 -21.23 -1.37 1.87
N LYS A 130 -20.80 -1.57 3.13
CA LYS A 130 -21.70 -1.91 4.26
C LYS A 130 -21.95 -0.73 5.23
N ALA A 131 -21.32 0.42 5.01
CA ALA A 131 -21.41 1.57 5.92
C ALA A 131 -22.61 2.51 5.66
N SER A 132 -23.55 2.14 4.79
CA SER A 132 -24.68 3.00 4.39
C SER A 132 -26.06 2.49 4.83
N THR A 133 -26.14 1.64 5.85
CA THR A 133 -27.43 1.32 6.48
C THR A 133 -27.30 1.42 7.99
N GLN A 134 -28.20 2.21 8.57
CA GLN A 134 -28.65 2.21 9.96
C GLN A 134 -28.10 3.34 10.86
N TRP A 135 -28.83 4.46 10.86
CA TRP A 135 -29.19 5.14 12.11
C TRP A 135 -30.72 5.24 12.19
N SER A 136 -31.23 4.75 13.30
CA SER A 136 -32.64 4.82 13.75
C SER A 136 -33.01 6.20 14.25
#